data_AF-A0A527XL16-F1
#
_entry.id   AF-A0A527XL16-F1
#
_cell.length_a   1.000
_cell.length_b   1.000
_cell.length_c   1.000
_cell.angle_alpha   90.00
_cell.angle_beta   90.00
_cell.angle_gamma   90.00
#
_symmetry.space_group_name_H-M   'P 1'
#
loop_
_entity.id
_entity.type
_entity.pdbx_description
1 polymer ?
#
loop_
_entity_poly.entity_id
_entity_poly.type
_entity_poly.pdbx_seq_one_letter_code
_entity_poly.pdbx_strand_id
1 'polypeptide(L)' 'MTDAILVLNGGSSSLKFAVFQWRDELHLLVRGSVSSIGDRPRLHVAPTAMTPPFDRSLGEQPISVGNAFEAVASY' A
#
# COMPACT_ATOMS: atom_id res chain seq x y z
N MET A 1 5.51 11.06 -16.63
CA MET A 1 4.86 10.70 -15.35
C MET A 1 3.44 11.21 -15.38
N THR A 2 2.49 10.44 -14.88
CA THR A 2 1.08 10.85 -14.81
C THR A 2 0.82 11.44 -13.43
N ASP A 3 0.13 12.58 -13.37
CA ASP A 3 -0.31 13.15 -12.11
C ASP A 3 -1.27 12.16 -11.41
N ALA A 4 -1.04 11.95 -10.11
CA ALA A 4 -1.77 10.97 -9.33
C ALA A 4 -2.08 11.50 -7.93
N ILE A 5 -3.20 11.05 -7.37
CA ILE A 5 -3.58 11.30 -5.98
C ILE A 5 -3.34 10.04 -5.18
N LEU A 6 -2.51 10.14 -4.15
CA LEU A 6 -2.41 9.11 -3.11
C LEU A 6 -3.32 9.48 -1.95
N VAL A 7 -4.29 8.62 -1.66
CA VAL A 7 -5.14 8.71 -0.47
C VAL A 7 -4.61 7.73 0.57
N LEU A 8 -4.40 8.22 1.78
CA LEU A 8 -3.97 7.42 2.94
C LEU A 8 -5.00 7.50 4.06
N ASN A 9 -5.34 6.36 4.64
CA ASN A 9 -6.19 6.27 5.82
C ASN A 9 -5.49 5.44 6.89
N GLY A 10 -5.00 6.12 7.92
CA GLY A 10 -4.32 5.51 9.06
C GLY A 10 -5.30 5.12 10.16
N GLY A 11 -5.33 3.82 10.49
CA GLY A 11 -5.86 3.31 11.74
C GLY A 11 -4.74 3.06 12.76
N SER A 12 -5.11 2.58 13.95
CA SER A 12 -4.14 2.32 15.04
C SER A 12 -3.10 1.23 14.72
N SER A 13 -3.45 0.26 13.88
CA SER A 13 -2.56 -0.86 13.48
C SER A 13 -2.64 -1.18 11.99
N SER A 14 -3.17 -0.26 11.18
CA SER A 14 -3.30 -0.44 9.74
C SER A 14 -3.19 0.87 8.97
N LEU A 15 -2.76 0.79 7.71
CA LEU A 15 -2.75 1.90 6.77
C LEU A 15 -3.42 1.44 5.47
N LYS A 16 -4.60 1.95 5.18
CA LYS A 16 -5.24 1.75 3.87
C LYS A 16 -4.73 2.81 2.90
N PHE A 17 -4.56 2.42 1.64
CA PHE A 17 -4.12 3.34 0.60
C PHE A 17 -4.90 3.12 -0.70
N ALA A 18 -5.04 4.18 -1.48
CA ALA A 18 -5.52 4.13 -2.85
C ALA A 18 -4.79 5.17 -3.71
N VAL A 19 -4.50 4.81 -4.95
CA VAL A 19 -3.90 5.69 -5.95
C VAL A 19 -4.92 5.93 -7.05
N PHE A 20 -5.21 7.19 -7.31
CA PHE A 20 -6.08 7.61 -8.40
C PHE A 20 -5.28 8.38 -9.45
N GLN A 21 -5.68 8.23 -10.71
CA GLN A 21 -5.20 9.11 -11.77
C GLN A 21 -5.82 10.50 -11.61
N TRP A 22 -5.02 11.56 -11.70
CA TRP A 22 -5.53 12.94 -11.73
C TRP A 22 -6.06 13.27 -13.13
N ARG A 23 -7.36 13.07 -13.33
CA ARG A 23 -8.14 13.43 -14.54
C ARG A 23 -9.54 13.89 -14.11
N ASP A 24 -10.38 14.29 -15.07
CA ASP A 24 -11.74 14.78 -14.82
C ASP A 24 -12.59 13.82 -13.97
N GLU A 25 -12.30 12.51 -14.04
CA GLU A 25 -12.85 11.49 -13.15
C GLU A 25 -11.73 10.81 -12.33
N LEU A 26 -12.00 10.51 -11.05
CA LEU A 26 -11.08 9.79 -10.16
C LEU A 26 -10.97 8.32 -10.54
N HIS A 27 -10.14 8.03 -11.53
CA HIS A 27 -9.89 6.67 -11.97
C HIS A 27 -8.97 5.94 -10.99
N LEU A 28 -9.48 4.88 -10.35
CA LEU A 28 -8.71 4.06 -9.41
C LEU A 28 -7.66 3.22 -10.15
N LEU A 29 -6.38 3.45 -9.81
CA LEU A 29 -5.26 2.68 -10.34
C LEU A 29 -4.95 1.49 -9.42
N VAL A 30 -4.76 1.77 -8.13
CA VAL A 30 -4.33 0.79 -7.13
C VAL A 30 -5.09 1.04 -5.83
N ARG A 31 -5.46 -0.02 -5.10
CA ARG A 31 -5.87 0.08 -3.70
C ARG A 31 -5.34 -1.08 -2.89
N GLY A 32 -5.09 -0.83 -1.62
CA GLY A 32 -4.58 -1.84 -0.73
C GLY A 32 -4.53 -1.39 0.71
N SER A 33 -3.84 -2.19 1.51
CA SER A 33 -3.57 -1.89 2.90
C SER A 33 -2.31 -2.56 3.38
N VAL A 34 -1.66 -1.93 4.37
CA VAL A 34 -0.76 -2.59 5.29
C VAL A 34 -1.53 -2.86 6.58
N SER A 35 -1.64 -4.12 6.98
CA SER A 35 -2.30 -4.55 8.23
C SER A 35 -1.29 -5.07 9.23
N SER A 36 -1.74 -5.23 10.49
CA SER A 36 -0.93 -5.81 11.58
C SER A 36 0.38 -5.05 11.81
N ILE A 37 0.35 -3.72 11.63
CA ILE A 37 1.48 -2.84 11.93
C ILE A 37 1.76 -2.93 13.43
N GLY A 38 3.03 -3.17 13.80
CA GLY A 38 3.44 -3.40 15.19
C GLY A 38 3.38 -4.86 15.66
N ASP A 39 3.04 -5.81 14.78
CA ASP A 39 3.18 -7.26 15.03
C ASP A 39 3.76 -7.94 13.77
N ARG A 40 2.92 -8.57 12.93
CA ARG A 40 3.34 -9.24 11.68
C ARG A 40 2.80 -8.49 10.45
N PRO A 41 3.47 -7.42 10.02
CA PRO A 41 2.94 -6.54 8.99
C PRO A 41 2.73 -7.27 7.67
N ARG A 42 1.60 -7.02 7.03
CA ARG A 42 1.22 -7.66 5.76
C ARG A 42 0.71 -6.62 4.77
N LEU A 43 1.27 -6.65 3.57
CA LEU A 43 0.84 -5.83 2.44
C LEU A 43 -0.18 -6.62 1.62
N HIS A 44 -1.36 -6.04 1.44
CA HIS A 44 -2.39 -6.54 0.55
C HIS A 44 -2.74 -5.48 -0.49
N VAL A 45 -2.79 -5.86 -1.77
CA VAL A 45 -3.29 -5.05 -2.88
C VAL A 45 -4.47 -5.80 -3.48
N ALA A 46 -5.62 -5.16 -3.49
CA ALA A 46 -6.82 -5.74 -4.07
C ALA A 46 -6.75 -5.64 -5.60
N PRO A 47 -7.35 -6.59 -6.33
CA PRO A 47 -7.37 -6.54 -7.77
C PRO A 47 -8.12 -5.30 -8.29
N THR A 48 -7.57 -4.68 -9.33
CA THR A 48 -8.21 -3.63 -10.13
C THR A 48 -8.16 -4.06 -11.60
N ALA A 49 -8.77 -3.28 -12.50
CA ALA A 49 -8.63 -3.52 -13.94
C ALA A 49 -7.16 -3.48 -14.42
N MET A 50 -6.30 -2.77 -13.68
CA MET A 50 -4.91 -2.51 -14.03
C MET A 50 -3.90 -3.24 -13.13
N THR A 51 -4.36 -3.91 -12.06
CA THR A 51 -3.46 -4.46 -11.03
C THR A 51 -3.93 -5.84 -10.59
N PRO A 52 -3.10 -6.88 -10.73
CA PRO A 52 -3.41 -8.21 -10.19
C PRO A 52 -3.40 -8.18 -8.65
N PRO A 53 -4.07 -9.13 -7.99
CA PRO A 53 -4.00 -9.23 -6.54
C PRO A 53 -2.56 -9.50 -6.09
N PHE A 54 -2.16 -8.88 -4.99
CA PHE A 54 -0.84 -9.07 -4.40
C PHE A 54 -0.98 -9.17 -2.89
N ASP A 55 -0.42 -10.21 -2.29
CA ASP A 55 -0.40 -10.40 -0.83
C ASP A 55 1.00 -10.83 -0.40
N ARG A 56 1.58 -10.11 0.56
CA ARG A 56 2.96 -10.32 0.99
C ARG A 56 3.14 -10.06 2.47
N SER A 57 3.78 -11.00 3.16
CA SER A 57 4.32 -10.75 4.51
C SER A 57 5.51 -9.78 4.40
N LEU A 58 5.50 -8.74 5.23
CA LEU A 58 6.62 -7.79 5.36
C LEU A 58 7.56 -8.17 6.53
N GLY A 59 7.29 -9.29 7.19
CA GLY A 59 8.10 -9.82 8.28
C GLY A 59 7.25 -10.52 9.35
N GLU A 60 7.91 -11.36 10.14
CA GLU A 60 7.30 -12.06 11.28
C GLU A 60 7.37 -11.25 12.59
N GLN A 61 7.88 -10.02 12.53
CA GLN A 61 8.12 -9.10 13.64
C GLN A 61 7.82 -7.66 13.19
N PRO A 62 7.66 -6.71 14.12
CA PRO A 62 7.48 -5.30 13.77
C PRO A 62 8.59 -4.82 12.84
N ILE A 63 8.22 -4.15 11.76
CA ILE A 63 9.19 -3.61 10.81
C ILE A 63 9.78 -2.30 11.37
N SER A 64 11.11 -2.21 11.41
CA SER A 64 11.77 -0.94 11.73
C SER A 64 11.58 0.07 10.59
N VAL A 65 11.72 1.36 10.88
CA VAL A 65 11.64 2.40 9.83
C VAL A 65 12.67 2.14 8.72
N GLY A 66 13.91 1.78 9.07
CA GLY A 66 14.96 1.48 8.09
C GLY A 66 14.57 0.33 7.15
N ASN A 67 14.12 -0.80 7.72
CA ASN A 67 13.70 -1.96 6.94
C ASN A 67 12.44 -1.66 6.09
N ALA A 68 11.56 -0.78 6.57
CA ALA A 68 10.39 -0.34 5.80
C ALA A 68 10.81 0.46 4.55
N PHE A 69 11.82 1.32 4.66
CA PHE A 69 12.39 2.02 3.50
C PHE A 69 13.06 1.05 2.52
N GLU A 70 13.85 0.09 3.00
CA GLU A 70 14.49 -0.92 2.13
C GLU A 70 13.47 -1.80 1.39
N ALA A 71 12.38 -2.18 2.07
CA ALA A 71 11.31 -2.96 1.47
C ALA A 71 10.60 -2.21 0.32
N VAL A 72 10.53 -0.88 0.38
CA VAL A 72 9.98 -0.04 -0.69
C VAL A 72 11.01 0.21 -1.79
N ALA A 73 12.28 0.44 -1.44
CA ALA A 73 13.33 0.81 -2.38
C ALA A 73 13.87 -0.36 -3.25
N SER A 74 13.53 -1.60 -2.90
CA SER A 74 13.93 -2.81 -3.64
C SER A 74 13.04 -3.11 -4.86
N TYR A 75 12.18 -2.17 -5.26
CA TYR A 75 11.27 -2.21 -6.41
C TYR A 75 11.46 -0.99 -7.32
#